data_AF-A0A8H4RFU6-F1
#
_entry.id   AF-A0A8H4RFU6-F1
#
_cell.length_a   1.000
_cell.length_b   1.000
_cell.length_c   1.000
_cell.angle_alpha   90.00
_cell.angle_beta   90.00
_cell.angle_gamma   90.00
#
_symmetry.space_group_name_H-M   'P 1'
#
loop_
_entity.id
_entity.type
_entity.pdbx_description
1 polymer ?
#
loop_
_entity_poly.entity_id
_entity_poly.type
_entity_poly.pdbx_seq_one_letter_code
_entity_poly.pdbx_strand_id
1 'polypeptide(L)'
;MGAFSKFVTFIEVKQKGEAYSAYLPSRWGTRDIYPIIKAERNYKWYDFFSYWFTAGICLTSWTLGSGLIVIGLMAGQAVGAVCVGGCLVSANAFLNGEAGRQHYLGYTMMARATWGLYGAYMCALLGCLGNLIYFGIQSYYGGQSMVIILNALSPGFLHLRNTLSESAGITPQAPTGFLLYIAIFILVVFVPPHKLNRLLWPVFACTCVTFAGVFE
;
A
#
# COMPACT_ATOMS: atom_id res chain seq x y z
N MET A 1 30.19 -23.73 16.39
CA MET A 1 29.19 -22.70 16.78
C MET A 1 29.31 -21.35 16.06
N GLY A 2 30.26 -21.12 15.14
CA GLY A 2 30.53 -19.77 14.60
C GLY A 2 29.76 -19.31 13.34
N ALA A 3 29.27 -20.22 12.48
CA ALA A 3 28.62 -19.82 11.22
C ALA A 3 27.19 -19.31 11.43
N PHE A 4 26.41 -19.99 12.27
CA PHE A 4 25.03 -19.60 12.57
C PHE A 4 24.98 -18.29 13.36
N SER A 5 25.88 -18.09 14.32
CA SER A 5 26.00 -16.82 15.05
C SER A 5 26.37 -15.65 14.11
N LYS A 6 27.33 -15.84 13.19
CA LYS A 6 27.66 -14.81 12.18
C LYS A 6 26.50 -14.49 11.24
N PHE A 7 25.71 -15.49 10.84
CA PHE A 7 24.52 -15.29 10.00
C PHE A 7 23.42 -14.52 10.75
N VAL A 8 23.19 -14.86 12.03
CA VAL A 8 22.24 -14.13 12.88
C VAL A 8 22.69 -12.68 13.05
N THR A 9 23.96 -12.42 13.33
CA THR A 9 24.49 -11.04 13.45
C THR A 9 24.51 -10.28 12.12
N PHE A 10 24.54 -10.99 10.98
CA PHE A 10 24.43 -10.38 9.65
C PHE A 10 23.00 -9.92 9.34
N ILE A 11 22.00 -10.70 9.76
CA ILE A 11 20.57 -10.35 9.61
C ILE A 11 20.13 -9.36 10.68
N GLU A 12 20.81 -9.32 11.82
CA GLU A 12 20.51 -8.42 12.93
C GLU A 12 20.60 -6.96 12.45
N VAL A 13 19.46 -6.30 12.42
CA VAL A 13 19.35 -4.90 12.01
C VAL A 13 20.09 -4.05 13.02
N LYS A 14 21.29 -3.57 12.63
CA LYS A 14 22.10 -2.68 13.46
C LYS A 14 21.31 -1.42 13.80
N GLN A 15 20.96 -1.28 15.07
CA GLN A 15 20.25 -0.11 15.58
C GLN A 15 21.20 1.10 15.54
N LYS A 16 21.01 1.99 14.56
CA LYS A 16 21.84 3.19 14.40
C LYS A 16 21.33 4.33 15.28
N GLY A 17 21.89 4.49 16.48
CA GLY A 17 21.96 5.78 17.17
C GLY A 17 20.64 6.51 17.44
N GLU A 18 19.59 5.79 17.86
CA GLU A 18 18.24 6.35 17.98
C GLU A 18 17.61 6.12 19.36
N ALA A 19 16.60 6.94 19.67
CA ALA A 19 15.84 6.85 20.91
C ALA A 19 15.35 5.41 21.16
N TYR A 20 15.35 5.01 22.43
CA TYR A 20 15.14 3.63 22.92
C TYR A 20 16.34 2.67 22.81
N SER A 21 17.54 3.14 22.44
CA SER A 21 18.80 2.37 22.54
C SER A 21 19.15 1.87 23.95
N ALA A 22 18.55 2.48 24.98
CA ALA A 22 18.69 2.06 26.39
C ALA A 22 17.90 0.78 26.72
N TYR A 23 16.95 0.37 25.89
CA TYR A 23 16.17 -0.85 26.10
C TYR A 23 16.73 -1.98 25.24
N LEU A 24 17.24 -3.03 25.90
CA LEU A 24 17.67 -4.24 25.20
C LEU A 24 16.50 -4.82 24.39
N PRO A 25 16.72 -5.24 23.13
CA PRO A 25 15.70 -5.92 22.35
C PRO A 25 15.25 -7.17 23.11
N SER A 26 13.97 -7.24 23.43
CA SER A 26 13.35 -8.40 24.06
C SER A 26 12.51 -9.14 23.04
N ARG A 27 12.10 -10.38 23.38
CA ARG A 27 11.14 -11.15 22.56
C ARG A 27 9.88 -10.35 22.18
N TRP A 28 9.52 -9.37 23.01
CA TRP A 28 8.27 -8.61 22.88
C TRP A 28 8.49 -7.14 22.50
N GLY A 29 9.73 -6.65 22.48
CA GLY A 29 10.04 -5.23 22.29
C GLY A 29 11.20 -5.04 21.32
N THR A 30 10.90 -4.40 20.20
CA THR A 30 11.86 -3.94 19.19
C THR A 30 11.61 -2.44 18.96
N ARG A 31 12.61 -1.71 18.47
CA ARG A 31 12.48 -0.27 18.19
C ARG A 31 11.20 0.07 17.40
N ASP A 32 10.89 -0.70 16.37
CA ASP A 32 9.73 -0.46 15.48
C ASP A 32 8.36 -0.61 16.16
N ILE A 33 8.35 -1.19 17.36
CA ILE A 33 7.16 -1.44 18.17
C ILE A 33 6.96 -0.32 19.20
N TYR A 34 8.02 0.40 19.56
CA TYR A 34 7.95 1.49 20.54
C TYR A 34 7.27 2.75 19.98
N PRO A 35 6.73 3.62 20.86
CA PRO A 35 6.10 4.86 20.42
C PRO A 35 7.03 5.73 19.57
N ILE A 36 6.50 6.31 18.50
CA ILE A 36 7.29 7.17 17.61
C ILE A 36 7.71 8.44 18.36
N ILE A 37 9.01 8.72 18.38
CA ILE A 37 9.56 9.92 19.03
C ILE A 37 9.15 11.21 18.32
N LYS A 38 9.05 12.31 19.06
CA LYS A 38 8.64 13.61 18.51
C LYS A 38 9.48 14.06 17.31
N ALA A 39 10.78 13.79 17.31
CA ALA A 39 11.70 14.17 16.23
C ALA A 39 11.45 13.42 14.92
N GLU A 40 10.83 12.24 14.95
CA GLU A 40 10.53 11.42 13.77
C GLU A 40 9.10 11.65 13.24
N ARG A 41 8.29 12.49 13.91
CA ARG A 41 6.90 12.81 13.53
C ARG A 41 6.86 13.87 12.43
N ASN A 42 7.24 13.46 11.22
CA ASN A 42 7.38 14.36 10.07
C ASN A 42 6.11 14.50 9.22
N TYR A 43 5.05 13.75 9.53
CA TYR A 43 3.78 13.79 8.81
C TYR A 43 2.89 14.91 9.33
N LYS A 44 2.45 15.78 8.42
CA LYS A 44 1.49 16.85 8.69
C LYS A 44 0.13 16.51 8.11
N TRP A 45 -0.87 17.34 8.42
CA TRP A 45 -2.26 17.15 7.98
C TRP A 45 -2.39 17.08 6.45
N TYR A 46 -1.56 17.81 5.72
CA TYR A 46 -1.57 17.80 4.26
C TYR A 46 -0.98 16.52 3.68
N ASP A 47 0.02 15.91 4.35
CA ASP A 47 0.58 14.62 3.92
C ASP A 47 -0.49 13.53 4.05
N PHE A 48 -1.25 13.59 5.15
CA PHE A 48 -2.40 12.71 5.38
C PHE A 48 -3.48 12.89 4.30
N PHE A 49 -3.84 14.13 3.98
CA PHE A 49 -4.81 14.41 2.91
C PHE A 49 -4.33 13.89 1.55
N SER A 50 -3.09 14.21 1.17
CA SER A 50 -2.51 13.78 -0.12
C SER A 50 -2.47 12.26 -0.27
N TYR A 51 -2.16 11.55 0.82
CA TYR A 51 -2.16 10.09 0.85
C TYR A 51 -3.55 9.53 0.62
N TRP A 52 -4.56 9.98 1.37
CA TRP A 52 -5.92 9.46 1.23
C TRP A 52 -6.59 9.85 -0.08
N PHE A 53 -6.32 11.05 -0.58
CA PHE A 53 -6.80 11.49 -1.88
C PHE A 53 -6.23 10.59 -2.99
N THR A 54 -4.92 10.39 -3.00
CA THR A 54 -4.25 9.49 -3.95
C THR A 54 -4.77 8.06 -3.81
N ALA A 55 -4.96 7.56 -2.59
CA ALA A 55 -5.44 6.19 -2.36
C ALA A 55 -6.91 6.00 -2.77
N GLY A 56 -7.77 7.02 -2.59
CA GLY A 56 -9.16 6.99 -3.04
C GLY A 56 -9.26 6.91 -4.57
N ILE A 57 -8.26 7.48 -5.24
CA ILE A 57 -8.13 7.46 -6.68
C ILE A 57 -7.31 6.23 -7.05
N CYS A 58 -8.02 5.16 -7.36
CA CYS A 58 -7.39 3.97 -7.86
C CYS A 58 -8.39 3.18 -8.71
N LEU A 59 -7.88 2.39 -9.65
CA LEU A 59 -8.69 1.61 -10.58
C LEU A 59 -9.74 0.74 -9.87
N THR A 60 -9.41 0.23 -8.68
CA THR A 60 -10.33 -0.52 -7.83
C THR A 60 -11.59 0.25 -7.45
N SER A 61 -11.47 1.54 -7.11
CA SER A 61 -12.62 2.40 -6.78
C SER A 61 -13.51 2.63 -8.01
N TRP A 62 -12.90 2.75 -9.19
CA TRP A 62 -13.64 2.91 -10.45
C TRP A 62 -14.40 1.65 -10.82
N THR A 63 -13.78 0.48 -10.68
CA THR A 63 -14.43 -0.80 -10.92
C THR A 63 -15.58 -1.05 -9.94
N LEU A 64 -15.46 -0.59 -8.69
CA LEU A 64 -16.56 -0.63 -7.72
C LEU A 64 -17.76 0.18 -8.23
N GLY A 65 -17.52 1.42 -8.69
CA GLY A 65 -18.56 2.30 -9.22
C GLY A 65 -19.23 1.73 -10.47
N SER A 66 -18.45 1.21 -11.42
CA SER A 66 -19.02 0.57 -12.62
C SER A 66 -19.80 -0.70 -12.29
N GLY A 67 -19.34 -1.48 -11.32
CA GLY A 67 -20.05 -2.67 -10.85
C GLY A 67 -21.44 -2.36 -10.28
N LEU A 68 -21.59 -1.27 -9.54
CA LEU A 68 -22.91 -0.85 -9.01
C LEU A 68 -23.90 -0.51 -10.13
N ILE A 69 -23.43 0.12 -11.20
CA ILE A 69 -24.26 0.42 -12.37
C ILE A 69 -24.69 -0.86 -13.09
N VAL A 70 -23.76 -1.83 -13.23
CA VAL A 70 -24.06 -3.15 -13.84
C VAL A 70 -25.11 -3.93 -13.04
N ILE A 71 -25.14 -3.78 -11.72
CA ILE A 71 -26.16 -4.39 -10.83
C ILE A 71 -27.55 -3.74 -11.03
N GLY A 72 -27.65 -2.64 -11.77
CA GLY A 72 -28.91 -2.00 -12.14
C GLY A 72 -29.22 -0.72 -11.35
N LEU A 73 -28.27 -0.19 -10.55
CA LEU A 73 -28.45 1.12 -9.93
C LEU A 73 -28.32 2.23 -10.97
N MET A 74 -29.22 3.21 -10.88
CA MET A 74 -29.05 4.47 -11.62
C MET A 74 -27.79 5.19 -11.14
N ALA A 75 -27.12 5.94 -12.03
CA ALA A 75 -25.86 6.63 -11.72
C ALA A 75 -25.95 7.50 -10.45
N GLY A 76 -27.06 8.24 -10.26
CA GLY A 76 -27.27 9.03 -9.05
C GLY A 76 -27.41 8.19 -7.77
N GLN A 77 -28.06 7.03 -7.85
CA GLN A 77 -28.19 6.11 -6.72
C GLN A 77 -26.85 5.43 -6.39
N ALA A 78 -26.05 5.08 -7.41
CA ALA A 78 -24.71 4.52 -7.23
C ALA A 78 -23.79 5.51 -6.52
N VAL A 79 -23.80 6.79 -6.93
CA VAL A 79 -23.05 7.86 -6.25
C VAL A 79 -23.52 8.00 -4.80
N GLY A 80 -24.82 8.05 -4.56
CA GLY A 80 -25.38 8.12 -3.20
C GLY A 80 -24.93 6.95 -2.31
N ALA A 81 -24.97 5.72 -2.83
CA ALA A 81 -24.53 4.53 -2.11
C ALA A 81 -23.03 4.56 -1.78
N VAL A 82 -22.19 4.99 -2.72
CA VAL A 82 -20.74 5.15 -2.49
C VAL A 82 -20.46 6.24 -1.47
N CYS A 83 -21.18 7.37 -1.50
CA CYS A 83 -21.04 8.43 -0.51
C CYS A 83 -21.39 7.94 0.90
N VAL A 84 -22.51 7.23 1.06
CA VAL A 84 -22.93 6.68 2.37
C VAL A 84 -21.91 5.66 2.88
N GLY A 85 -21.48 4.73 2.02
CA GLY A 85 -20.44 3.75 2.36
C GLY A 85 -19.13 4.43 2.75
N GLY A 86 -18.70 5.44 1.99
CA GLY A 86 -17.52 6.24 2.26
C GLY A 86 -17.59 6.91 3.63
N CYS A 87 -18.72 7.56 3.97
CA CYS A 87 -18.91 8.18 5.29
C CYS A 87 -18.81 7.16 6.44
N LEU A 88 -19.42 5.99 6.30
CA LEU A 88 -19.36 4.93 7.31
C LEU A 88 -17.93 4.39 7.50
N VAL A 89 -17.22 4.15 6.40
CA VAL A 89 -15.82 3.69 6.43
C VAL A 89 -14.92 4.76 7.03
N SER A 90 -15.10 6.03 6.66
CA SER A 90 -14.34 7.15 7.22
C SER A 90 -14.57 7.32 8.71
N ALA A 91 -15.82 7.19 9.18
CA ALA A 91 -16.14 7.24 10.61
C ALA A 91 -15.45 6.10 11.38
N ASN A 92 -15.51 4.87 10.86
CA ASN A 92 -14.82 3.74 11.46
C ASN A 92 -13.29 3.93 11.45
N ALA A 93 -12.73 4.42 10.35
CA ALA A 93 -11.30 4.70 10.24
C ALA A 93 -10.84 5.78 11.23
N PHE A 94 -11.66 6.81 11.47
CA PHE A 94 -11.38 7.85 12.46
C PHE A 94 -11.36 7.29 13.88
N LEU A 95 -12.36 6.47 14.25
CA LEU A 95 -12.42 5.83 15.57
C LEU A 95 -11.22 4.91 15.83
N ASN A 96 -10.80 4.14 14.83
CA ASN A 96 -9.62 3.28 14.94
C ASN A 96 -8.31 4.09 14.93
N GLY A 97 -8.26 5.18 14.16
CA GLY A 97 -7.08 6.03 14.03
C GLY A 97 -6.77 6.85 15.28
N GLU A 98 -7.78 7.19 16.08
CA GLU A 98 -7.60 8.05 17.26
C GLU A 98 -6.68 7.43 18.31
N ALA A 99 -6.78 6.13 18.56
CA ALA A 99 -5.86 5.42 19.46
C ALA A 99 -4.39 5.53 18.98
N GLY A 100 -4.16 5.48 17.67
CA GLY A 100 -2.84 5.67 17.06
C GLY A 100 -2.33 7.09 17.17
N ARG A 101 -3.22 8.08 17.01
CA ARG A 101 -2.88 9.49 17.11
C ARG A 101 -2.52 9.90 18.54
N GLN A 102 -3.24 9.40 19.55
CA GLN A 102 -3.00 9.74 20.96
C GLN A 102 -1.74 9.08 21.50
N HIS A 103 -1.56 7.78 21.24
CA HIS A 103 -0.47 7.00 21.83
C HIS A 103 0.77 6.86 20.93
N TYR A 104 0.69 7.26 19.65
CA TYR A 104 1.77 7.13 18.67
C TYR A 104 2.28 5.68 18.53
N LEU A 105 1.36 4.74 18.70
CA LEU A 105 1.59 3.29 18.62
C LEU A 105 1.17 2.76 17.25
N GLY A 106 1.89 1.74 16.77
CA GLY A 106 1.51 1.00 15.56
C GLY A 106 0.40 -0.03 15.82
N TYR A 107 -0.20 -0.52 14.74
CA TYR A 107 -1.25 -1.54 14.77
C TYR A 107 -0.84 -2.78 15.57
N THR A 108 0.42 -3.23 15.45
CA THR A 108 0.93 -4.42 16.14
C THR A 108 0.89 -4.28 17.67
N MET A 109 1.03 -3.08 18.21
CA MET A 109 0.91 -2.83 19.66
C MET A 109 -0.55 -2.75 20.11
N MET A 110 -1.41 -2.10 19.31
CA MET A 110 -2.85 -2.07 19.62
C MET A 110 -3.45 -3.46 19.61
N ALA A 111 -3.07 -4.31 18.64
CA ALA A 111 -3.51 -5.69 18.58
C ALA A 111 -3.12 -6.48 19.84
N ARG A 112 -1.93 -6.22 20.41
CA ARG A 112 -1.49 -6.84 21.68
C ARG A 112 -2.26 -6.33 22.88
N ALA A 113 -2.64 -5.05 22.90
CA ALA A 113 -3.44 -4.49 23.97
C ALA A 113 -4.83 -5.13 24.03
N THR A 114 -5.43 -5.45 22.88
CA THR A 114 -6.79 -6.02 22.81
C THR A 114 -6.81 -7.56 22.91
N TRP A 115 -5.90 -8.25 22.21
CA TRP A 115 -5.92 -9.71 22.07
C TRP A 115 -4.86 -10.44 22.92
N GLY A 116 -4.05 -9.69 23.67
CA GLY A 116 -2.91 -10.20 24.42
C GLY A 116 -1.70 -10.53 23.53
N LEU A 117 -0.62 -10.97 24.18
CA LEU A 117 0.68 -11.23 23.53
C LEU A 117 0.63 -12.36 22.49
N TYR A 118 -0.11 -13.43 22.78
CA TYR A 118 -0.24 -14.58 21.88
C TYR A 118 -1.36 -14.40 20.85
N GLY A 119 -2.49 -13.79 21.23
CA GLY A 119 -3.61 -13.54 20.32
C GLY A 119 -3.30 -12.53 19.21
N ALA A 120 -2.34 -11.62 19.46
CA ALA A 120 -1.88 -10.68 18.45
C ALA A 120 -1.28 -11.35 17.20
N TYR A 121 -0.71 -12.57 17.32
CA TYR A 121 -0.20 -13.31 16.15
C TYR A 121 -1.30 -13.69 15.18
N MET A 122 -2.48 -14.08 15.68
CA MET A 122 -3.63 -14.40 14.84
C MET A 122 -4.10 -13.16 14.08
N CYS A 123 -4.21 -12.02 14.77
CA CYS A 123 -4.60 -10.75 14.15
C CYS A 123 -3.59 -10.30 13.09
N ALA A 124 -2.29 -10.42 13.39
CA ALA A 124 -1.22 -10.11 12.45
C ALA A 124 -1.29 -11.02 11.22
N LEU A 125 -1.52 -12.33 11.38
CA LEU A 125 -1.65 -13.26 10.26
C LEU A 125 -2.82 -12.91 9.34
N LEU A 126 -4.00 -12.65 9.91
CA LEU A 126 -5.18 -12.24 9.14
C LEU A 126 -4.95 -10.93 8.41
N GLY A 127 -4.33 -9.95 9.07
CA GLY A 127 -3.94 -8.68 8.45
C GLY A 127 -2.94 -8.88 7.30
N CYS A 128 -1.93 -9.75 7.48
CA CYS A 128 -0.96 -10.07 6.43
C CYS A 128 -1.62 -10.75 5.22
N LEU A 129 -2.53 -11.70 5.44
CA LEU A 129 -3.25 -12.37 4.35
C LEU A 129 -4.13 -11.39 3.57
N GLY A 130 -4.86 -10.52 4.26
CA GLY A 130 -5.67 -9.47 3.62
C GLY A 130 -4.82 -8.51 2.79
N ASN A 131 -3.69 -8.05 3.34
CA ASN A 131 -2.75 -7.19 2.63
C ASN A 131 -2.10 -7.89 1.43
N LEU A 132 -1.82 -9.18 1.51
CA LEU A 132 -1.28 -9.96 0.38
C LEU A 132 -2.28 -10.01 -0.78
N ILE A 133 -3.55 -10.29 -0.49
CA ILE A 133 -4.62 -10.33 -1.50
C ILE A 133 -4.79 -8.95 -2.12
N TYR A 134 -4.88 -7.91 -1.28
CA TYR A 134 -5.04 -6.54 -1.76
C TYR A 134 -3.85 -6.08 -2.61
N PHE A 135 -2.63 -6.41 -2.19
CA PHE A 135 -1.42 -6.17 -2.97
C PHE A 135 -1.46 -6.90 -4.32
N GLY A 136 -1.93 -8.15 -4.36
CA GLY A 136 -2.11 -8.90 -5.62
C GLY A 136 -3.04 -8.19 -6.60
N ILE A 137 -4.19 -7.71 -6.11
CA ILE A 137 -5.15 -6.94 -6.92
C ILE A 137 -4.52 -5.64 -7.43
N GLN A 138 -3.85 -4.88 -6.57
CA GLN A 138 -3.20 -3.63 -6.97
C GLN A 138 -2.05 -3.86 -7.95
N SER A 139 -1.29 -4.93 -7.78
CA SER A 139 -0.20 -5.30 -8.70
C SER A 139 -0.71 -5.69 -10.07
N TYR A 140 -1.88 -6.35 -10.13
CA TYR A 140 -2.55 -6.67 -11.40
C TYR A 140 -2.93 -5.39 -12.15
N TYR A 141 -3.61 -4.45 -11.50
CA TYR A 141 -3.98 -3.17 -12.13
C TYR A 141 -2.76 -2.31 -12.47
N GLY A 142 -1.72 -2.33 -11.63
CA GLY A 142 -0.44 -1.68 -11.90
C GLY A 142 0.23 -2.24 -13.16
N GLY A 143 0.23 -3.56 -13.34
CA GLY A 143 0.72 -4.23 -14.53
C GLY A 143 -0.04 -3.83 -15.79
N GLN A 144 -1.38 -3.80 -15.74
CA GLN A 144 -2.22 -3.34 -16.86
C GLN A 144 -1.91 -1.88 -17.24
N SER A 145 -1.72 -1.02 -16.24
CA SER A 145 -1.36 0.39 -16.45
C SER A 145 0.00 0.52 -17.15
N MET A 146 0.98 -0.31 -16.79
CA MET A 146 2.29 -0.33 -17.45
C MET A 146 2.21 -0.78 -18.91
N VAL A 147 1.34 -1.74 -19.25
CA VAL A 147 1.12 -2.12 -20.65
C VAL A 147 0.59 -0.94 -21.46
N ILE A 148 -0.36 -0.18 -20.91
CA ILE A 148 -0.92 1.01 -21.58
C ILE A 148 0.17 2.08 -21.79
N ILE A 149 0.99 2.34 -20.78
CA ILE A 149 2.10 3.30 -20.88
C ILE A 149 3.11 2.88 -21.95
N LEU A 150 3.49 1.59 -21.99
CA LEU A 150 4.42 1.05 -22.99
C LEU A 150 3.84 1.15 -24.41
N ASN A 151 2.54 0.88 -24.56
CA ASN A 151 1.84 1.05 -25.83
C ASN A 151 1.83 2.51 -26.30
N ALA A 152 1.71 3.46 -25.38
CA ALA A 152 1.77 4.89 -25.70
C ALA A 152 3.18 5.36 -26.11
N LEU A 153 4.23 4.79 -25.51
CA LEU A 153 5.62 5.13 -25.83
C LEU A 153 6.13 4.50 -27.13
N SER A 154 5.69 3.27 -27.44
CA SER A 154 6.08 2.57 -28.66
C SER A 154 4.90 1.76 -29.22
N PRO A 155 4.34 2.16 -30.37
CA PRO A 155 3.31 1.40 -31.08
C PRO A 155 3.77 0.00 -31.50
N GLY A 156 5.09 -0.26 -31.52
CA GLY A 156 5.66 -1.58 -31.81
C GLY A 156 5.38 -2.61 -30.71
N PHE A 157 5.11 -2.19 -29.48
CA PHE A 157 4.81 -3.09 -28.37
C PHE A 157 3.42 -3.75 -28.50
N LEU A 158 2.48 -3.08 -29.19
CA LEU A 158 1.18 -3.63 -29.59
C LEU A 158 1.31 -4.79 -30.59
N HIS A 159 2.37 -4.79 -31.42
CA HIS A 159 2.56 -5.75 -32.51
C HIS A 159 3.54 -6.87 -32.16
N LEU A 160 3.91 -7.00 -30.87
CA LEU A 160 4.77 -8.09 -30.41
C LEU A 160 4.12 -9.43 -30.75
N ARG A 161 4.80 -10.21 -31.59
CA ARG A 161 4.38 -11.56 -31.99
C ARG A 161 4.23 -12.41 -30.72
N ASN A 162 3.08 -13.07 -30.59
CA ASN A 162 2.83 -13.94 -29.45
C ASN A 162 3.83 -15.11 -29.46
N THR A 163 4.81 -15.06 -28.58
CA THR A 163 5.80 -16.11 -28.35
C THR A 163 5.35 -17.12 -27.29
N LEU A 164 4.21 -16.88 -26.62
CA LEU A 164 3.62 -17.84 -25.69
C LEU A 164 2.70 -18.82 -26.42
N SER A 165 2.65 -20.05 -25.90
CA SER A 165 1.71 -21.10 -26.33
C SER A 165 0.26 -20.58 -26.34
N GLU A 166 -0.52 -20.90 -27.37
CA GLU A 166 -1.96 -20.58 -27.45
C GLU A 166 -2.75 -21.11 -26.24
N SER A 167 -2.26 -22.17 -25.57
CA SER A 167 -2.86 -22.72 -24.35
C SER A 167 -2.78 -21.79 -23.14
N ALA A 168 -1.93 -20.76 -23.17
CA ALA A 168 -1.76 -19.83 -22.06
C ALA A 168 -2.86 -18.76 -21.97
N GLY A 169 -3.62 -18.53 -23.05
CA GLY A 169 -4.71 -17.54 -23.08
C GLY A 169 -4.30 -16.09 -22.73
N ILE A 170 -3.00 -15.81 -22.65
CA ILE A 170 -2.42 -14.54 -22.18
C ILE A 170 -1.48 -14.02 -23.27
N THR A 171 -1.58 -12.73 -23.55
CA THR A 171 -0.68 -12.04 -24.48
C THR A 171 0.66 -11.73 -23.78
N PRO A 172 1.81 -11.74 -24.48
CA PRO A 172 3.13 -11.51 -23.88
C PRO A 172 3.24 -10.15 -23.19
N GLN A 173 2.42 -9.18 -23.59
CA GLN A 173 2.39 -7.84 -23.02
C GLN A 173 1.99 -7.85 -21.54
N ALA A 174 1.03 -8.68 -21.13
CA ALA A 174 0.52 -8.70 -19.76
C ALA A 174 1.57 -9.10 -18.70
N PRO A 175 2.31 -10.23 -18.84
CA PRO A 175 3.37 -10.59 -17.89
C PRO A 175 4.54 -9.60 -17.95
N THR A 176 4.89 -9.05 -19.12
CA THR A 176 5.95 -8.04 -19.21
C THR A 176 5.60 -6.75 -18.45
N GLY A 177 4.38 -6.24 -18.61
CA GLY A 177 3.91 -5.07 -17.85
C GLY A 177 3.87 -5.32 -16.34
N PHE A 178 3.42 -6.51 -15.93
CA PHE A 178 3.44 -6.92 -14.51
C PHE A 178 4.86 -6.99 -13.94
N LEU A 179 5.81 -7.62 -14.63
CA LEU A 179 7.20 -7.71 -14.17
C LEU A 179 7.87 -6.34 -14.07
N LEU A 180 7.61 -5.44 -15.03
CA LEU A 180 8.12 -4.07 -14.98
C LEU A 180 7.51 -3.29 -13.80
N TYR A 181 6.20 -3.44 -13.55
CA TYR A 181 5.56 -2.85 -12.39
C TYR A 181 6.21 -3.33 -11.08
N ILE A 182 6.41 -4.64 -10.92
CA ILE A 182 7.05 -5.20 -9.73
C ILE A 182 8.50 -4.72 -9.59
N ALA A 183 9.26 -4.63 -10.68
CA ALA A 183 10.62 -4.10 -10.64
C ALA A 183 10.66 -2.65 -10.13
N ILE A 184 9.77 -1.79 -10.63
CA ILE A 184 9.64 -0.39 -10.17
C ILE A 184 9.17 -0.34 -8.71
N PHE A 185 8.19 -1.19 -8.35
CA PHE A 185 7.66 -1.25 -6.99
C PHE A 185 8.74 -1.63 -5.98
N ILE A 186 9.60 -2.60 -6.29
CA ILE A 186 10.72 -3.01 -5.44
C ILE A 186 11.67 -1.84 -5.18
N LEU A 187 11.96 -1.00 -6.18
CA LEU A 187 12.81 0.19 -5.99
C LEU A 187 12.19 1.17 -5.00
N VAL A 188 10.87 1.35 -5.03
CA VAL A 188 10.16 2.26 -4.13
C VAL A 188 10.11 1.71 -2.69
N VAL A 189 10.03 0.38 -2.50
CA VAL A 189 10.00 -0.25 -1.17
C VAL A 189 11.28 0.03 -0.37
N PHE A 190 12.43 0.25 -1.02
CA PHE A 190 13.66 0.62 -0.33
C PHE A 190 13.67 2.06 0.21
N VAL A 191 12.69 2.89 -0.15
CA VAL A 191 12.53 4.23 0.40
C VAL A 191 12.00 4.11 1.83
N PRO A 192 12.73 4.58 2.85
CA PRO A 192 12.31 4.39 4.23
C PRO A 192 11.03 5.20 4.53
N PRO A 193 10.10 4.66 5.36
CA PRO A 193 8.79 5.26 5.61
C PRO A 193 8.82 6.71 6.13
N HIS A 194 9.88 7.10 6.83
CA HIS A 194 10.06 8.45 7.37
C HIS A 194 10.35 9.52 6.30
N LYS A 195 10.73 9.12 5.07
CA LYS A 195 10.95 10.02 3.93
C LYS A 195 9.81 10.00 2.92
N LEU A 196 8.82 9.15 3.13
CA LEU A 196 7.73 8.94 2.17
C LEU A 196 6.86 10.19 2.00
N ASN A 197 6.80 11.07 2.99
CA ASN A 197 6.12 12.38 2.87
C ASN A 197 6.61 13.22 1.67
N ARG A 198 7.89 13.12 1.31
CA ARG A 198 8.45 13.81 0.13
C ARG A 198 7.97 13.22 -1.19
N LEU A 199 7.60 11.93 -1.20
CA LEU A 199 7.09 11.24 -2.38
C LEU A 199 5.57 11.46 -2.55
N LEU A 200 4.84 11.65 -1.45
CA LEU A 200 3.38 11.84 -1.49
C LEU A 200 2.96 13.06 -2.31
N TRP A 201 3.69 14.17 -2.23
CA TRP A 201 3.36 15.40 -2.97
C TRP A 201 3.48 15.25 -4.49
N PRO A 202 4.61 14.77 -5.05
CA PRO A 202 4.70 14.46 -6.47
C PRO A 202 3.63 13.47 -6.93
N VAL A 203 3.37 12.42 -6.15
CA VAL A 203 2.34 11.42 -6.51
C VAL A 203 0.96 12.06 -6.57
N PHE A 204 0.60 12.86 -5.58
CA PHE A 204 -0.65 13.61 -5.56
C PHE A 204 -0.79 14.53 -6.79
N ALA A 205 0.27 15.27 -7.14
CA ALA A 205 0.27 16.12 -8.33
C ALA A 205 0.08 15.30 -9.62
N CYS A 206 0.81 14.19 -9.78
CA CYS A 206 0.65 13.28 -10.92
C CYS A 206 -0.77 12.74 -11.00
N THR A 207 -1.35 12.33 -9.87
CA THR A 207 -2.74 11.85 -9.82
C THR A 207 -3.73 12.92 -10.27
N CYS A 208 -3.59 14.16 -9.81
CA CYS A 208 -4.45 15.26 -10.24
C CYS A 208 -4.34 15.53 -11.74
N VAL A 209 -3.12 15.52 -12.29
CA VAL A 209 -2.88 15.70 -13.74
C VAL A 209 -3.53 14.58 -14.54
N THR A 210 -3.34 13.32 -14.13
CA THR A 210 -3.95 12.17 -14.81
C THR A 210 -5.47 12.29 -14.84
N PHE A 211 -6.11 12.75 -13.76
CA PHE A 211 -7.56 12.99 -13.79
C PHE A 211 -8.00 14.09 -14.72
N ALA A 212 -7.30 15.23 -14.67
CA ALA A 212 -7.65 16.34 -15.56
C ALA A 212 -7.64 15.87 -17.02
N GLY A 213 -6.63 15.07 -17.39
CA GLY A 213 -6.53 14.48 -18.73
C GLY A 213 -7.55 13.37 -19.06
N VAL A 214 -8.31 12.84 -18.09
CA VAL A 214 -9.40 11.87 -18.38
C VAL A 214 -10.68 12.60 -18.82
N PHE A 215 -10.84 13.87 -18.46
CA PHE A 215 -12.05 14.66 -18.75
C PHE A 215 -11.90 15.59 -19.98
N GLU A 216 -10.73 15.59 -20.63
CA GLU A 216 -10.49 16.24 -21.93
C GLU A 216 -10.63 15.22 -23.08
#